data_AF-A0A5B1QUV5-F1
#
_entry.id   AF-A0A5B1QUV5-F1
#
_cell.length_a   1.000
_cell.length_b   1.000
_cell.length_c   1.000
_cell.angle_alpha   90.00
_cell.angle_beta   90.00
_cell.angle_gamma   90.00
#
_symmetry.space_group_name_H-M   'P 1'
#
loop_
_entity.id
_entity.type
_entity.pdbx_description
1 polymer ?
#
loop_
_entity_poly.entity_id
_entity_poly.type
_entity_poly.pdbx_seq_one_letter_code
_entity_poly.pdbx_strand_id
1 'polypeptide(L)'
;MSLTLSVPTNFKRTSYEHFTFRSTAPDAFRAPKLILRDAALVHINNRCDVRVFRGRLACSSTGFQRDVICKLAYGQRSMTGVATEARFYSGKLQHLQGVYVPQYHGHFVGRTDEGPASCIILDYCGKELDLLFLALPIDFKRALICAMLAIHDAGVRHFDIRNRNVLNNNGFPMVIDFGEAEDHVCEREMEIIENVAAPMDYHFGCDELHQLCIDLRIWKPGEVNNGYAVIVSRI
;
A
#
# COMPACT_ATOMS: atom_id res chain seq x y z
N MET A 1 -22.54 1.41 -9.00
CA MET A 1 -22.06 2.33 -7.97
C MET A 1 -21.45 3.50 -8.70
N SER A 2 -21.67 4.72 -8.25
CA SER A 2 -21.00 5.90 -8.78
C SER A 2 -20.33 6.68 -7.66
N LEU A 3 -19.26 7.36 -8.00
CA LEU A 3 -18.54 8.25 -7.11
C LEU A 3 -18.68 9.67 -7.65
N THR A 4 -19.26 10.56 -6.84
CA THR A 4 -19.15 12.01 -7.07
C THR A 4 -17.95 12.52 -6.30
N LEU A 5 -16.97 13.03 -7.03
CA LEU A 5 -15.72 13.57 -6.52
C LEU A 5 -15.75 15.09 -6.64
N SER A 6 -15.57 15.79 -5.52
CA SER A 6 -15.42 17.25 -5.49
C SER A 6 -14.00 17.56 -5.02
N VAL A 7 -13.12 18.00 -5.92
CA VAL A 7 -11.72 18.29 -5.61
C VAL A 7 -11.38 19.76 -5.81
N PRO A 8 -10.52 20.36 -4.98
CA PRO A 8 -10.12 21.74 -5.15
C PRO A 8 -9.25 21.90 -6.40
N THR A 9 -9.54 22.92 -7.21
CA THR A 9 -8.77 23.20 -8.44
C THR A 9 -7.50 24.00 -8.18
N ASN A 10 -7.33 24.50 -6.95
CA ASN A 10 -6.14 25.21 -6.51
C ASN A 10 -5.84 24.98 -5.03
N PHE A 11 -4.60 25.23 -4.62
CA PHE A 11 -4.16 25.09 -3.22
C PHE A 11 -4.90 26.01 -2.24
N LYS A 12 -5.47 27.11 -2.72
CA LYS A 12 -6.25 28.07 -1.91
C LYS A 12 -7.69 27.61 -1.67
N ARG A 13 -8.13 26.48 -2.26
CA ARG A 13 -9.49 25.92 -2.17
C ARG A 13 -10.59 26.92 -2.53
N THR A 14 -10.32 27.88 -3.41
CA THR A 14 -11.31 28.91 -3.79
C THR A 14 -12.28 28.46 -4.87
N SER A 15 -11.99 27.33 -5.51
CA SER A 15 -12.79 26.74 -6.59
C SER A 15 -12.66 25.22 -6.56
N TYR A 16 -13.74 24.53 -6.93
CA TYR A 16 -13.86 23.07 -6.91
C TYR A 16 -14.32 22.56 -8.26
N GLU A 17 -13.75 21.43 -8.68
CA GLU A 17 -14.22 20.66 -9.82
C GLU A 17 -15.04 19.47 -9.33
N HIS A 18 -16.12 19.18 -10.06
CA HIS A 18 -17.04 18.11 -9.76
C HIS A 18 -17.02 17.07 -10.86
N PHE A 19 -16.64 15.85 -10.50
CA PHE A 19 -16.55 14.73 -11.44
C PHE A 19 -17.47 13.60 -10.98
N THR A 20 -18.03 12.88 -11.94
CA THR A 20 -18.77 11.64 -11.66
C THR A 20 -18.07 10.47 -12.32
N PHE A 21 -17.55 9.58 -11.49
CA PHE A 21 -16.91 8.35 -11.91
C PHE A 21 -17.87 7.17 -11.75
N ARG A 22 -17.68 6.14 -12.57
CA ARG A 22 -18.45 4.89 -12.52
C ARG A 22 -17.57 3.77 -12.00
N SER A 23 -18.14 2.93 -11.14
CA SER A 23 -17.43 1.75 -10.67
C SER A 23 -17.18 0.76 -11.80
N THR A 24 -16.05 0.08 -11.74
CA THR A 24 -15.67 -1.01 -12.67
C THR A 24 -16.27 -2.36 -12.28
N ALA A 25 -16.97 -2.46 -11.15
CA ALA A 25 -17.61 -3.71 -10.70
C ALA A 25 -18.84 -4.07 -11.57
N PRO A 26 -19.01 -5.36 -11.94
CA PRO A 26 -20.03 -5.80 -12.91
C PRO A 26 -21.50 -5.54 -12.51
N ASP A 27 -21.84 -5.46 -11.22
CA ASP A 27 -23.25 -5.30 -10.75
C ASP A 27 -23.63 -3.87 -10.32
N ALA A 28 -23.08 -2.86 -11.00
CA ALA A 28 -23.18 -1.47 -10.60
C ALA A 28 -24.60 -0.83 -10.67
N PHE A 29 -25.61 -1.48 -11.24
CA PHE A 29 -26.91 -0.87 -11.58
C PHE A 29 -27.79 -0.47 -10.38
N ARG A 30 -27.62 -1.10 -9.20
CA ARG A 30 -28.33 -0.72 -7.95
C ARG A 30 -27.40 -0.19 -6.84
N ALA A 31 -26.11 -0.08 -7.12
CA ALA A 31 -25.14 0.18 -6.08
C ALA A 31 -25.08 1.66 -5.68
N PRO A 32 -24.79 1.96 -4.40
CA PRO A 32 -24.96 3.28 -3.81
C PRO A 32 -24.22 4.39 -4.55
N LYS A 33 -24.75 5.62 -4.41
CA LYS A 33 -24.04 6.83 -4.80
C LYS A 33 -23.12 7.23 -3.64
N LEU A 34 -21.81 7.14 -3.88
CA LEU A 34 -20.79 7.62 -2.97
C LEU A 34 -20.43 9.06 -3.32
N ILE A 35 -20.16 9.87 -2.29
CA ILE A 35 -19.77 11.27 -2.44
C ILE A 35 -18.51 11.49 -1.61
N LEU A 36 -17.42 11.92 -2.25
CA LEU A 36 -16.24 12.41 -1.54
C LEU A 36 -16.41 13.91 -1.27
N ARG A 37 -16.37 14.28 0.01
CA ARG A 37 -16.47 15.67 0.49
C ARG A 37 -15.17 16.11 1.14
N ASP A 38 -15.01 17.42 1.24
CA ASP A 38 -13.91 18.07 1.97
C ASP A 38 -12.52 17.58 1.52
N ALA A 39 -12.40 17.25 0.23
CA ALA A 39 -11.19 16.69 -0.32
C ALA A 39 -10.05 17.70 -0.23
N ALA A 40 -8.96 17.27 0.39
CA ALA A 40 -7.72 18.02 0.55
C ALA A 40 -6.59 17.25 -0.10
N LEU A 41 -5.84 17.89 -0.98
CA LEU A 41 -4.66 17.30 -1.59
C LEU A 41 -3.60 17.06 -0.52
N VAL A 42 -3.16 15.81 -0.36
CA VAL A 42 -2.15 15.40 0.63
C VAL A 42 -0.84 14.97 -0.02
N HIS A 43 -0.87 14.51 -1.27
CA HIS A 43 0.33 14.14 -2.01
C HIS A 43 0.13 14.37 -3.52
N ILE A 44 1.21 14.76 -4.21
CA ILE A 44 1.27 14.87 -5.66
C ILE A 44 2.52 14.16 -6.14
N ASN A 45 2.35 13.19 -7.04
CA ASN A 45 3.45 12.59 -7.77
C ASN A 45 3.48 13.13 -9.20
N ASN A 46 4.23 14.22 -9.39
CA ASN A 46 4.40 14.88 -10.70
C ASN A 46 5.05 13.99 -11.77
N ARG A 47 5.71 12.89 -11.39
CA ARG A 47 6.32 11.97 -12.37
C ARG A 47 5.31 10.96 -12.93
N CYS A 48 4.19 10.78 -12.25
CA CYS A 48 3.23 9.72 -12.55
C CYS A 48 1.81 10.27 -12.71
N ASP A 49 1.58 11.58 -12.83
CA ASP A 49 0.22 12.14 -12.95
C ASP A 49 -0.77 11.55 -11.92
N VAL A 50 -0.30 11.34 -10.68
CA VAL A 50 -1.11 10.84 -9.57
C VAL A 50 -1.26 11.94 -8.53
N ARG A 51 -2.49 12.18 -8.10
CA ARG A 51 -2.86 13.08 -7.01
C ARG A 51 -3.58 12.29 -5.93
N VAL A 52 -3.18 12.48 -4.69
CA VAL A 52 -3.77 11.80 -3.53
C VAL A 52 -4.49 12.82 -2.68
N PHE A 53 -5.79 12.62 -2.50
CA PHE A 53 -6.65 13.48 -1.69
C PHE A 53 -7.11 12.74 -0.43
N ARG A 54 -7.13 13.41 0.72
CA ARG A 54 -7.86 12.94 1.90
C ARG A 54 -9.21 13.63 1.97
N GLY A 55 -10.26 12.92 2.34
CA GLY A 55 -11.60 13.51 2.45
C GLY A 55 -12.56 12.61 3.21
N ARG A 56 -13.83 12.99 3.20
CA ARG A 56 -14.93 12.26 3.84
C ARG A 56 -15.76 11.56 2.78
N LEU A 57 -15.75 10.23 2.78
CA LEU A 57 -16.63 9.42 1.94
C LEU A 57 -17.99 9.31 2.61
N ALA A 58 -19.05 9.75 1.95
CA ALA A 58 -20.42 9.60 2.41
C ALA A 58 -21.21 8.72 1.44
N CYS A 59 -22.02 7.81 1.97
CA CYS A 59 -22.99 7.06 1.21
C CYS A 59 -24.40 7.62 1.42
N SER A 60 -25.01 8.12 0.35
CA SER A 60 -26.31 8.82 0.44
C SER A 60 -27.45 7.92 0.92
N SER A 61 -27.38 6.61 0.71
CA SER A 61 -28.46 5.68 1.04
C SER A 61 -28.37 5.11 2.45
N THR A 62 -27.18 5.04 3.04
CA THR A 62 -26.96 4.44 4.37
C THR A 62 -26.57 5.45 5.42
N GLY A 63 -26.21 6.67 5.02
CA GLY A 63 -25.71 7.71 5.92
C GLY A 63 -24.32 7.43 6.50
N PHE A 64 -23.65 6.33 6.13
CA PHE A 64 -22.30 6.06 6.63
C PHE A 64 -21.34 7.15 6.15
N GLN A 65 -20.38 7.49 7.02
CA GLN A 65 -19.25 8.36 6.69
C GLN A 65 -17.94 7.69 7.09
N ARG A 66 -16.92 7.81 6.23
CA ARG A 66 -15.56 7.34 6.50
C ARG A 66 -14.54 8.41 6.14
N ASP A 67 -13.44 8.44 6.89
CA ASP A 67 -12.26 9.22 6.52
C ASP A 67 -11.44 8.38 5.53
N VAL A 68 -11.20 8.91 4.34
CA VAL A 68 -10.68 8.14 3.22
C VAL A 68 -9.58 8.88 2.48
N ILE A 69 -8.82 8.11 1.73
CA ILE A 69 -7.92 8.56 0.68
C ILE A 69 -8.54 8.25 -0.69
N CYS A 70 -8.45 9.22 -1.59
CA CYS A 70 -8.73 9.10 -3.01
C CYS A 70 -7.44 9.27 -3.79
N LYS A 71 -6.91 8.18 -4.35
CA LYS A 71 -5.77 8.20 -5.26
C LYS A 71 -6.30 8.34 -6.69
N LEU A 72 -6.16 9.54 -7.26
CA LEU A 72 -6.62 9.89 -8.59
C LEU A 72 -5.44 9.88 -9.56
N ALA A 73 -5.54 9.08 -10.61
CA ALA A 73 -4.52 8.92 -11.64
C ALA A 73 -5.04 9.38 -13.00
N TYR A 74 -4.19 10.10 -13.71
CA TYR A 74 -4.39 10.50 -15.10
C TYR A 74 -3.41 9.78 -16.02
N GLY A 75 -3.78 9.65 -17.29
CA GLY A 75 -2.92 9.01 -18.29
C GLY A 75 -2.87 7.49 -18.18
N GLN A 76 -2.63 6.84 -19.32
CA GLN A 76 -2.80 5.38 -19.45
C GLN A 76 -1.94 4.59 -18.46
N ARG A 77 -0.65 4.97 -18.29
CA ARG A 77 0.29 4.25 -17.41
C ARG A 77 -0.18 4.22 -15.96
N SER A 78 -0.54 5.38 -15.42
CA SER A 78 -0.90 5.53 -14.01
C SER A 78 -2.30 5.00 -13.73
N MET A 79 -3.21 5.11 -14.69
CA MET A 79 -4.50 4.44 -14.63
C MET A 79 -4.35 2.91 -14.57
N THR A 80 -3.40 2.33 -15.33
CA THR A 80 -3.08 0.89 -15.24
C THR A 80 -2.56 0.54 -13.84
N GLY A 81 -1.64 1.30 -13.26
CA GLY A 81 -1.13 1.05 -11.91
C GLY A 81 -2.24 1.08 -10.85
N VAL A 82 -3.13 2.08 -10.90
CA VAL A 82 -4.30 2.15 -10.01
C VAL A 82 -5.27 0.98 -10.21
N ALA A 83 -5.45 0.50 -11.45
CA ALA A 83 -6.27 -0.66 -11.73
C ALA A 83 -5.64 -1.98 -11.22
N THR A 84 -4.31 -2.12 -11.34
CA THR A 84 -3.55 -3.23 -10.75
C THR A 84 -3.72 -3.26 -9.24
N GLU A 85 -3.52 -2.12 -8.58
CA GLU A 85 -3.71 -1.98 -7.13
C GLU A 85 -5.15 -2.36 -6.72
N ALA A 86 -6.16 -1.85 -7.43
CA ALA A 86 -7.57 -2.18 -7.18
C ALA A 86 -7.88 -3.68 -7.30
N ARG A 87 -7.26 -4.38 -8.27
CA ARG A 87 -7.42 -5.83 -8.48
C ARG A 87 -7.00 -6.62 -7.25
N PHE A 88 -5.90 -6.25 -6.60
CA PHE A 88 -5.44 -6.93 -5.39
C PHE A 88 -6.35 -6.66 -4.20
N TYR A 89 -6.73 -5.40 -3.97
CA TYR A 89 -7.67 -5.06 -2.89
C TYR A 89 -9.01 -5.79 -3.02
N SER A 90 -9.58 -5.81 -4.23
CA SER A 90 -10.88 -6.47 -4.48
C SER A 90 -10.80 -8.00 -4.57
N GLY A 91 -9.60 -8.58 -4.64
CA GLY A 91 -9.36 -10.00 -4.76
C GLY A 91 -8.55 -10.55 -3.58
N LYS A 92 -7.28 -10.91 -3.84
CA LYS A 92 -6.41 -11.62 -2.91
C LYS A 92 -6.26 -10.95 -1.54
N LEU A 93 -6.28 -9.61 -1.47
CA LEU A 93 -6.10 -8.87 -0.22
C LEU A 93 -7.42 -8.63 0.54
N GLN A 94 -8.57 -9.07 0.02
CA GLN A 94 -9.88 -8.77 0.61
C GLN A 94 -9.97 -9.14 2.10
N HIS A 95 -9.43 -10.29 2.48
CA HIS A 95 -9.45 -10.81 3.85
C HIS A 95 -8.42 -10.15 4.78
N LEU A 96 -7.52 -9.31 4.26
CA LEU A 96 -6.49 -8.58 5.01
C LEU A 96 -6.86 -7.12 5.26
N GLN A 97 -7.96 -6.66 4.66
CA GLN A 97 -8.43 -5.28 4.76
C GLN A 97 -8.81 -4.91 6.21
N GLY A 98 -8.37 -3.73 6.63
CA GLY A 98 -8.57 -3.21 7.99
C GLY A 98 -7.61 -3.80 9.03
N VAL A 99 -6.80 -4.79 8.66
CA VAL A 99 -5.82 -5.43 9.55
C VAL A 99 -4.39 -5.11 9.11
N TYR A 100 -4.04 -5.42 7.86
CA TYR A 100 -2.69 -5.20 7.32
C TYR A 100 -2.66 -4.25 6.12
N VAL A 101 -3.79 -4.11 5.43
CA VAL A 101 -3.97 -3.19 4.30
C VAL A 101 -5.24 -2.36 4.50
N PRO A 102 -5.38 -1.15 3.94
CA PRO A 102 -6.56 -0.33 4.12
C PRO A 102 -7.87 -1.01 3.67
N GLN A 103 -8.98 -0.60 4.26
CA GLN A 103 -10.30 -0.95 3.73
C GLN A 103 -10.48 -0.31 2.35
N TYR A 104 -10.88 -1.12 1.37
CA TYR A 104 -11.13 -0.70 -0.01
C TYR A 104 -12.62 -0.46 -0.24
N HIS A 105 -12.96 0.73 -0.77
CA HIS A 105 -14.33 1.17 -1.04
C HIS A 105 -14.70 1.15 -2.51
N GLY A 106 -13.73 0.92 -3.39
CA GLY A 106 -13.97 0.75 -4.81
C GLY A 106 -12.95 1.43 -5.72
N HIS A 107 -13.00 1.01 -6.97
CA HIS A 107 -12.27 1.54 -8.11
C HIS A 107 -13.27 2.13 -9.09
N PHE A 108 -12.98 3.34 -9.54
CA PHE A 108 -13.87 4.13 -10.38
C PHE A 108 -13.11 4.75 -11.54
N VAL A 109 -13.73 4.71 -12.72
CA VAL A 109 -13.16 5.27 -13.95
C VAL A 109 -14.13 6.31 -14.51
N GLY A 110 -13.56 7.35 -15.11
CA GLY A 110 -14.32 8.49 -15.59
C GLY A 110 -13.48 9.38 -16.50
N ARG A 111 -14.01 10.57 -16.76
CA ARG A 111 -13.34 11.63 -17.50
C ARG A 111 -13.34 12.90 -16.66
N THR A 112 -12.23 13.60 -16.75
CA THR A 112 -11.99 14.93 -16.21
C THR A 112 -11.63 15.87 -17.35
N ASP A 113 -11.43 17.15 -17.05
CA ASP A 113 -10.98 18.12 -18.05
C ASP A 113 -9.54 17.84 -18.53
N GLU A 114 -8.73 17.14 -17.70
CA GLU A 114 -7.40 16.64 -18.05
C GLU A 114 -7.43 15.35 -18.88
N GLY A 115 -8.62 14.78 -19.12
CA GLY A 115 -8.83 13.57 -19.90
C GLY A 115 -9.32 12.36 -19.08
N PRO A 116 -9.13 11.12 -19.61
CA PRO A 116 -9.48 9.90 -18.88
C PRO A 116 -8.77 9.83 -17.53
N ALA A 117 -9.50 9.40 -16.51
CA ALA A 117 -8.98 9.28 -15.17
C ALA A 117 -9.51 8.02 -14.47
N SER A 118 -8.71 7.52 -13.55
CA SER A 118 -8.97 6.34 -12.72
C SER A 118 -8.73 6.71 -11.26
N CYS A 119 -9.58 6.26 -10.34
CA CYS A 119 -9.34 6.45 -8.93
C CYS A 119 -9.73 5.25 -8.07
N ILE A 120 -9.01 5.08 -6.97
CA ILE A 120 -9.36 4.14 -5.90
C ILE A 120 -9.65 4.90 -4.62
N ILE A 121 -10.60 4.38 -3.84
CA ILE A 121 -10.97 4.91 -2.54
C ILE A 121 -10.61 3.90 -1.45
N LEU A 122 -9.79 4.33 -0.49
CA LEU A 122 -9.28 3.53 0.63
C LEU A 122 -9.56 4.23 1.96
N ASP A 123 -9.70 3.50 3.07
CA ASP A 123 -9.70 4.13 4.41
C ASP A 123 -8.39 4.90 4.64
N TYR A 124 -8.48 6.04 5.32
CA TYR A 124 -7.29 6.76 5.77
C TYR A 124 -6.66 6.05 6.97
N CYS A 125 -5.45 5.54 6.80
CA CYS A 125 -4.76 4.69 7.79
C CYS A 125 -3.54 5.36 8.42
N GLY A 126 -3.57 6.69 8.59
CA GLY A 126 -2.50 7.44 9.23
C GLY A 126 -1.49 8.03 8.25
N LYS A 127 -0.27 8.28 8.72
CA LYS A 127 0.81 8.93 7.96
C LYS A 127 1.88 7.92 7.58
N GLU A 128 2.60 8.23 6.50
CA GLU A 128 3.81 7.53 6.11
C GLU A 128 4.85 7.51 7.24
N LEU A 129 5.79 6.57 7.19
CA LEU A 129 6.83 6.47 8.21
C LEU A 129 7.88 7.59 8.05
N ASP A 130 8.04 8.39 9.10
CA ASP A 130 9.07 9.45 9.18
C ASP A 130 10.47 8.90 9.53
N LEU A 131 10.56 7.64 9.98
CA LEU A 131 11.80 6.96 10.36
C LEU A 131 12.18 5.91 9.30
N LEU A 132 13.49 5.73 9.08
CA LEU A 132 14.03 4.61 8.31
C LEU A 132 13.65 3.27 8.94
N PHE A 133 13.52 2.21 8.12
CA PHE A 133 13.12 0.87 8.59
C PHE A 133 14.01 0.35 9.74
N LEU A 134 15.32 0.54 9.64
CA LEU A 134 16.27 0.14 10.69
C LEU A 134 16.02 0.83 12.04
N ALA A 135 15.42 2.02 12.06
CA ALA A 135 15.20 2.85 13.24
C ALA A 135 13.81 2.67 13.87
N LEU A 136 12.95 1.83 13.28
CA LEU A 136 11.62 1.56 13.82
C LEU A 136 11.70 0.79 15.16
N PRO A 137 10.75 0.99 16.08
CA PRO A 137 10.61 0.15 17.27
C PRO A 137 10.48 -1.33 16.89
N ILE A 138 11.10 -2.22 17.67
CA ILE A 138 11.14 -3.65 17.35
C ILE A 138 9.75 -4.26 17.18
N ASP A 139 8.78 -3.86 18.01
CA ASP A 139 7.41 -4.38 17.92
C ASP A 139 6.69 -3.92 16.64
N PHE A 140 6.99 -2.71 16.15
CA PHE A 140 6.48 -2.25 14.87
C PHE A 140 7.10 -3.03 13.70
N LYS A 141 8.41 -3.32 13.77
CA LYS A 141 9.10 -4.14 12.76
C LYS A 141 8.51 -5.55 12.70
N ARG A 142 8.26 -6.18 13.85
CA ARG A 142 7.58 -7.48 13.96
C ARG A 142 6.20 -7.44 13.30
N ALA A 143 5.40 -6.43 13.65
CA ALA A 143 4.08 -6.27 13.05
C ALA A 143 4.13 -6.09 11.53
N LEU A 144 5.15 -5.38 11.01
CA LEU A 144 5.34 -5.18 9.57
C LEU A 144 5.73 -6.49 8.87
N ILE A 145 6.57 -7.32 9.50
CA ILE A 145 6.87 -8.66 8.99
C ILE A 145 5.61 -9.51 8.95
N CYS A 146 4.80 -9.51 10.02
CA CYS A 146 3.53 -10.24 10.05
C CYS A 146 2.60 -9.79 8.92
N ALA A 147 2.49 -8.48 8.67
CA ALA A 147 1.70 -7.94 7.57
C ALA A 147 2.20 -8.43 6.21
N MET A 148 3.51 -8.38 5.97
CA MET A 148 4.11 -8.81 4.70
C MET A 148 4.04 -10.33 4.51
N LEU A 149 4.22 -11.13 5.57
CA LEU A 149 3.98 -12.57 5.50
C LEU A 149 2.53 -12.88 5.09
N ALA A 150 1.56 -12.20 5.70
CA ALA A 150 0.14 -12.38 5.35
C ALA A 150 -0.16 -11.98 3.89
N ILE A 151 0.44 -10.91 3.39
CA ILE A 151 0.33 -10.48 1.98
C ILE A 151 0.92 -11.53 1.03
N HIS A 152 2.10 -12.07 1.36
CA HIS A 152 2.73 -13.14 0.57
C HIS A 152 1.93 -14.44 0.61
N ASP A 153 1.34 -14.78 1.76
CA ASP A 153 0.49 -15.97 1.94
C ASP A 153 -0.84 -15.84 1.18
N ALA A 154 -1.33 -14.61 1.01
CA ALA A 154 -2.44 -14.31 0.10
C ALA A 154 -2.05 -14.43 -1.39
N GLY A 155 -0.78 -14.73 -1.69
CA GLY A 155 -0.23 -14.92 -3.02
C GLY A 155 0.04 -13.59 -3.75
N VAL A 156 0.51 -12.57 -3.03
CA VAL A 156 0.84 -11.25 -3.57
C VAL A 156 2.27 -10.88 -3.20
N ARG A 157 3.05 -10.41 -4.17
CA ARG A 157 4.35 -9.75 -3.97
C ARG A 157 4.17 -8.26 -4.22
N HIS A 158 4.71 -7.41 -3.36
CA HIS A 158 4.46 -5.96 -3.38
C HIS A 158 5.37 -5.21 -4.36
N PHE A 159 6.63 -5.61 -4.49
CA PHE A 159 7.73 -5.05 -5.30
C PHE A 159 8.21 -3.63 -4.99
N ASP A 160 7.42 -2.82 -4.28
CA ASP A 160 7.85 -1.48 -3.85
C ASP A 160 7.74 -1.25 -2.33
N ILE A 161 8.02 -2.27 -1.49
CA ILE A 161 7.93 -2.10 -0.04
C ILE A 161 9.02 -1.14 0.48
N ARG A 162 8.62 0.07 0.89
CA ARG A 162 9.50 1.15 1.39
C ARG A 162 8.76 2.01 2.40
N ASN A 163 9.47 2.89 3.12
CA ASN A 163 8.92 3.75 4.18
C ASN A 163 7.65 4.54 3.79
N ARG A 164 7.61 5.05 2.56
CA ARG A 164 6.44 5.79 2.01
C ARG A 164 5.21 4.92 1.74
N ASN A 165 5.39 3.61 1.63
CA ASN A 165 4.35 2.63 1.31
C ASN A 165 3.90 1.84 2.55
N VAL A 166 4.32 2.29 3.74
CA VAL A 166 3.86 1.79 5.03
C VAL A 166 3.34 2.99 5.83
N LEU A 167 2.10 2.90 6.29
CA LEU A 167 1.49 3.90 7.17
C LEU A 167 1.55 3.45 8.63
N ASN A 168 1.72 4.40 9.54
CA ASN A 168 1.52 4.20 10.97
C ASN A 168 0.06 4.49 11.34
N ASN A 169 -0.71 3.42 11.54
CA ASN A 169 -2.09 3.46 11.98
C ASN A 169 -2.16 3.16 13.49
N ASN A 170 -2.00 4.20 14.32
CA ASN A 170 -2.06 4.09 15.79
C ASN A 170 -1.09 3.04 16.36
N GLY A 171 0.13 2.97 15.84
CA GLY A 171 1.16 2.02 16.25
C GLY A 171 1.19 0.72 15.45
N PHE A 172 0.26 0.53 14.50
CA PHE A 172 0.21 -0.65 13.63
C PHE A 172 0.56 -0.30 12.19
N PRO A 173 1.38 -1.12 11.50
CA PRO A 173 1.73 -0.90 10.10
C PRO A 173 0.55 -1.23 9.18
N MET A 174 0.28 -0.35 8.22
CA MET A 174 -0.66 -0.58 7.13
C MET A 174 0.07 -0.43 5.80
N VAL A 175 0.13 -1.51 5.02
CA VAL A 175 0.83 -1.55 3.72
C VAL A 175 -0.10 -1.01 2.62
N ILE A 176 0.44 -0.14 1.77
CA ILE A 176 -0.30 0.57 0.71
C ILE A 176 0.51 0.59 -0.60
N ASP A 177 -0.11 1.03 -1.70
CA ASP A 177 0.54 1.25 -3.00
C ASP A 177 0.93 -0.05 -3.74
N PHE A 178 -0.06 -0.91 -3.98
CA PHE A 178 0.08 -2.15 -4.75
C PHE A 178 0.09 -1.92 -6.28
N GLY A 179 0.51 -0.74 -6.75
CA GLY A 179 0.51 -0.39 -8.17
C GLY A 179 1.50 -1.21 -9.00
N GLU A 180 2.59 -1.65 -8.36
CA GLU A 180 3.65 -2.48 -8.94
C GLU A 180 3.55 -3.95 -8.51
N ALA A 181 2.52 -4.32 -7.73
CA ALA A 181 2.39 -5.67 -7.17
C ALA A 181 2.07 -6.72 -8.25
N GLU A 182 2.43 -7.97 -7.96
CA GLU A 182 2.15 -9.12 -8.82
C GLU A 182 1.54 -10.30 -8.09
N ASP A 183 0.95 -11.21 -8.86
CA ASP A 183 0.58 -12.53 -8.38
C ASP A 183 1.85 -13.32 -8.04
N HIS A 184 1.91 -13.90 -6.85
CA HIS A 184 3.13 -14.51 -6.31
C HIS A 184 2.81 -15.86 -5.65
N VAL A 185 3.73 -16.81 -5.81
CA VAL A 185 3.81 -18.00 -4.95
C VAL A 185 5.05 -17.82 -4.11
N CYS A 186 4.87 -17.69 -2.79
CA CYS A 186 5.98 -17.48 -1.89
C CYS A 186 6.74 -18.79 -1.68
N GLU A 187 7.97 -18.86 -2.18
CA GLU A 187 8.85 -20.03 -2.09
C GLU A 187 9.74 -19.98 -0.83
N ARG A 188 9.34 -19.21 0.20
CA ARG A 188 10.13 -19.13 1.42
C ARG A 188 10.22 -20.53 2.07
N GLU A 189 11.44 -20.97 2.39
CA GLU A 189 11.68 -22.31 2.93
C GLU A 189 11.85 -22.33 4.45
N MET A 190 11.97 -21.15 5.07
CA MET A 190 12.27 -21.02 6.48
C MET A 190 11.48 -19.90 7.16
N GLU A 191 11.30 -20.06 8.47
CA GLU A 191 10.70 -19.04 9.33
C GLU A 191 11.67 -17.87 9.54
N ILE A 192 11.12 -16.67 9.69
CA ILE A 192 11.88 -15.48 10.05
C ILE A 192 12.10 -15.51 11.57
N ILE A 193 13.30 -15.91 11.99
CA ILE A 193 13.72 -15.90 13.40
C ILE A 193 14.55 -14.64 13.68
N GLU A 194 14.20 -13.90 14.72
CA GLU A 194 14.94 -12.69 15.11
C GLU A 194 16.32 -12.98 15.71
N ASN A 195 17.25 -12.05 15.55
CA ASN A 195 18.57 -12.04 16.21
C ASN A 195 19.48 -13.24 15.88
N VAL A 196 19.20 -13.98 14.80
CA VAL A 196 20.11 -14.97 14.20
C VAL A 196 20.85 -14.36 13.01
N ALA A 197 21.91 -15.02 12.54
CA ALA A 197 22.61 -14.60 11.33
C ALA A 197 21.66 -14.64 10.13
N ALA A 198 21.72 -13.63 9.27
CA ALA A 198 20.91 -13.60 8.05
C ALA A 198 21.23 -14.83 7.18
N PRO A 199 20.22 -15.60 6.74
CA PRO A 199 20.43 -16.64 5.74
C PRO A 199 20.87 -16.01 4.42
N MET A 200 21.50 -16.82 3.57
CA MET A 200 21.67 -16.43 2.16
C MET A 200 20.29 -16.34 1.50
N ASP A 201 20.14 -15.40 0.56
CA ASP A 201 18.89 -15.12 -0.16
C ASP A 201 18.29 -16.39 -0.81
N TYR A 202 19.11 -17.18 -1.50
CA TYR A 202 18.70 -18.39 -2.18
C TYR A 202 18.34 -19.55 -1.23
N HIS A 203 18.81 -19.53 0.02
CA HIS A 203 18.34 -20.47 1.05
C HIS A 203 17.03 -20.02 1.70
N PHE A 204 16.76 -18.70 1.70
CA PHE A 204 15.52 -18.18 2.25
C PHE A 204 14.34 -18.37 1.29
N GLY A 205 14.56 -18.21 -0.03
CA GLY A 205 13.57 -18.52 -1.08
C GLY A 205 12.59 -17.39 -1.43
N CYS A 206 12.71 -16.21 -0.82
CA CYS A 206 11.91 -15.05 -1.19
C CYS A 206 12.70 -13.74 -1.03
N ASP A 207 13.06 -13.14 -2.16
CA ASP A 207 13.89 -11.93 -2.26
C ASP A 207 13.28 -10.71 -1.57
N GLU A 208 12.00 -10.41 -1.79
CA GLU A 208 11.34 -9.25 -1.17
C GLU A 208 11.30 -9.35 0.37
N LEU A 209 10.89 -10.50 0.90
CA LEU A 209 10.86 -10.72 2.35
C LEU A 209 12.26 -10.79 2.96
N HIS A 210 13.23 -11.37 2.25
CA HIS A 210 14.63 -11.39 2.68
C HIS A 210 15.18 -9.96 2.80
N GLN A 211 15.04 -9.16 1.74
CA GLN A 211 15.50 -7.78 1.71
C GLN A 211 14.81 -6.94 2.80
N LEU A 212 13.50 -7.13 3.01
CA LEU A 212 12.77 -6.47 4.08
C LEU A 212 13.35 -6.81 5.47
N CYS A 213 13.69 -8.08 5.73
CA CYS A 213 14.30 -8.49 6.99
C CYS A 213 15.69 -7.85 7.21
N ILE A 214 16.47 -7.69 6.13
CA ILE A 214 17.74 -6.96 6.15
C ILE A 214 17.52 -5.48 6.48
N ASP A 215 16.59 -4.83 5.80
CA ASP A 215 16.30 -3.40 5.96
C ASP A 215 15.75 -3.08 7.36
N LEU A 216 14.95 -3.98 7.93
CA LEU A 216 14.43 -3.88 9.29
C LEU A 216 15.47 -4.28 10.36
N ARG A 217 16.63 -4.85 9.98
CA ARG A 217 17.65 -5.38 10.91
C ARG A 217 17.09 -6.44 11.85
N ILE A 218 16.28 -7.35 11.30
CA ILE A 218 15.66 -8.45 12.04
C ILE A 218 16.68 -9.57 12.28
N TRP A 219 17.49 -9.81 11.26
CA TRP A 219 18.67 -10.66 11.37
C TRP A 219 19.89 -9.84 11.74
N LYS A 220 20.84 -10.51 12.40
CA LYS A 220 22.18 -10.00 12.60
C LYS A 220 22.91 -9.96 11.25
N PRO A 221 23.78 -8.96 11.01
CA PRO A 221 24.71 -9.02 9.89
C PRO A 221 25.43 -10.37 9.93
N GLY A 222 25.48 -11.08 8.79
CA GLY A 222 26.23 -12.32 8.72
C GLY A 222 27.68 -12.05 9.13
N GLU A 223 28.25 -12.92 9.97
CA GLU A 223 29.69 -12.89 10.18
C GLU A 223 30.33 -13.08 8.81
N VAL A 224 31.05 -12.06 8.34
CA VAL A 224 31.92 -12.22 7.18
C VAL A 224 32.99 -13.19 7.63
N ASN A 225 32.79 -14.48 7.35
CA ASN A 225 33.88 -15.44 7.30
C ASN A 225 34.78 -14.99 6.14
N ASN A 226 35.61 -14.00 6.40
CA ASN A 226 36.82 -13.80 5.63
C ASN A 226 37.58 -15.11 5.76
N GLY A 227 37.63 -15.88 4.68
CA GLY A 227 38.34 -17.16 4.57
C GLY A 227 39.84 -17.00 4.69
N TYR A 228 40.32 -16.43 5.80
CA TYR A 228 41.65 -16.62 6.31
C TYR A 228 41.52 -17.43 7.59
N ALA A 229 41.86 -18.71 7.47
CA ALA A 229 42.07 -19.59 8.60
C ALA A 229 42.98 -18.89 9.62
N VAL A 230 42.44 -18.53 10.77
CA VAL A 230 43.26 -18.35 11.98
C VAL A 230 43.26 -19.70 12.66
N ILE A 231 44.33 -20.45 12.43
CA ILE A 231 44.72 -21.55 13.31
C ILE A 231 44.94 -20.92 14.68
N VAL A 232 43.97 -21.05 15.58
CA VAL A 232 44.23 -20.83 17.00
C VAL A 232 44.76 -22.13 17.54
N SER A 233 46.10 -22.25 17.57
CA SER A 233 46.80 -23.28 18.32
C SER A 233 46.38 -23.21 19.78
N ARG A 234 46.02 -24.39 20.31
CA ARG A 234 45.76 -24.65 21.72
C ARG A 234 46.86 -24.07 22.61
N ILE A 235 46.45 -23.56 23.76
CA ILE A 235 47.22 -23.68 25.02
C ILE A 235 46.38 -24.57 25.94
#